data_AF-A0A3P7C1B7-F1
#
_entry.id   AF-A0A3P7C1B7-F1
#
_cell.length_a   1.000
_cell.length_b   1.000
_cell.length_c   1.000
_cell.angle_alpha   90.00
_cell.angle_beta   90.00
_cell.angle_gamma   90.00
#
_symmetry.space_group_name_H-M   'P 1'
#
loop_
_entity.id
_entity.type
_entity.pdbx_description
1 polymer ?
#
loop_
_entity_poly.entity_id
_entity_poly.type
_entity_poly.pdbx_seq_one_letter_code
_entity_poly.pdbx_strand_id
1 'polypeptide(L)'
;MHNNELFGASLIHILSTNLCMWADVTVEKIRTTLHLDEGDVLGGNYSSNCQKSSTKQASFYLLPAVSEYCLLSAALIYEITTRIGEASYIELEEGEGHSKKGIKERSSVWLNMIKSGYWSPIVIVSVIVILAIATGVSPKEGPISYWKCAVLFTEEMFLNCMGICVTLAAFLKIRHLKFTIPSQQSNTDEFQLYIAFFFTVNYLVATVALTSYLQRNNDSPHKLQDLLMGRLALDLLELLEVILQTYLIQDCFRRCSEEEFQRNTKPGRQMIAILLGINLAGWVVKSFQLKEADILYSMTDSTPYAWVLIAIAMPVYLFYRYHCTVCLSQAFTILYEDEVNTIIPSQQHFPHAPSRAYSVANFQDNKSMNVRKKSNFYGEELGFSFQTGGILVA
;
A
#
# COMPACT_ATOMS: atom_id res chain seq x y z
N MET A 1 -21.15 8.10 -27.60
CA MET A 1 -22.00 7.68 -26.47
C MET A 1 -22.18 6.16 -26.43
N HIS A 2 -22.74 5.53 -27.46
CA HIS A 2 -22.93 4.05 -27.48
C HIS A 2 -21.65 3.22 -27.23
N ASN A 3 -20.50 3.63 -27.78
CA ASN A 3 -19.23 2.93 -27.53
C ASN A 3 -18.73 3.07 -26.08
N ASN A 4 -19.03 4.20 -25.41
CA ASN A 4 -18.63 4.42 -24.02
C ASN A 4 -19.52 3.62 -23.06
N GLU A 5 -20.81 3.53 -23.37
CA GLU A 5 -21.77 2.69 -22.62
C GLU A 5 -21.45 1.21 -22.76
N LEU A 6 -21.16 0.74 -23.98
CA LEU A 6 -20.73 -0.64 -24.24
C LEU A 6 -19.41 -0.95 -23.52
N PHE A 7 -18.45 -0.02 -23.56
CA PHE A 7 -17.17 -0.16 -22.87
C PHE A 7 -17.34 -0.19 -21.34
N GLY A 8 -18.12 0.72 -20.77
CA GLY A 8 -18.45 0.73 -19.34
C GLY A 8 -19.18 -0.55 -18.91
N ALA A 9 -20.18 -1.01 -19.68
CA ALA A 9 -20.87 -2.27 -19.43
C ALA A 9 -19.92 -3.48 -19.48
N SER A 10 -18.97 -3.49 -20.44
CA SER A 10 -17.96 -4.54 -20.55
C SER A 10 -17.05 -4.56 -19.32
N LEU A 11 -16.60 -3.40 -18.84
CA LEU A 11 -15.75 -3.32 -17.65
C LEU A 11 -16.48 -3.72 -16.38
N ILE A 12 -17.74 -3.28 -16.20
CA ILE A 12 -18.57 -3.72 -15.08
C ILE A 12 -18.78 -5.23 -15.12
N HIS A 13 -19.00 -5.82 -16.30
CA HIS A 13 -19.12 -7.27 -16.44
C HIS A 13 -17.81 -8.00 -16.04
N ILE A 14 -16.64 -7.51 -16.46
CA ILE A 14 -15.35 -8.11 -16.09
C ILE A 14 -15.11 -7.96 -14.57
N LEU A 15 -15.44 -6.79 -13.99
CA LEU A 15 -15.39 -6.55 -12.54
C LEU A 15 -16.24 -7.57 -11.78
N SER A 16 -17.51 -7.71 -12.15
CA SER A 16 -18.42 -8.67 -11.53
C SER A 16 -17.93 -10.11 -11.69
N THR A 17 -17.39 -10.46 -12.86
CA THR A 17 -16.84 -11.81 -13.11
C THR A 17 -15.67 -12.11 -12.19
N ASN A 18 -14.74 -11.16 -12.02
CA ASN A 18 -13.59 -11.32 -11.12
C ASN A 18 -14.02 -11.45 -9.64
N LEU A 19 -15.00 -10.67 -9.19
CA LEU A 19 -15.53 -10.79 -7.82
C LEU A 19 -16.26 -12.12 -7.60
N CYS A 20 -17.06 -12.57 -8.56
CA CYS A 20 -17.72 -13.87 -8.51
C CYS A 20 -16.70 -15.02 -8.49
N MET A 21 -15.65 -14.94 -9.32
CA MET A 21 -14.60 -15.95 -9.34
C MET A 21 -13.81 -15.98 -8.03
N TRP A 22 -13.51 -14.81 -7.45
CA TRP A 22 -12.90 -14.74 -6.12
C TRP A 22 -13.79 -15.41 -5.05
N ALA A 23 -15.09 -15.09 -5.03
CA ALA A 23 -16.03 -15.66 -4.07
C ALA A 23 -16.15 -17.19 -4.24
N ASP A 24 -16.26 -17.68 -5.48
CA ASP A 24 -16.35 -19.10 -5.80
C ASP A 24 -15.10 -19.88 -5.38
N VAL A 25 -13.90 -19.39 -5.73
CA VAL A 25 -12.62 -19.98 -5.31
C VAL A 25 -12.49 -19.99 -3.78
N THR A 26 -12.99 -18.95 -3.12
CA THR A 26 -12.97 -18.85 -1.66
C THR A 26 -13.91 -19.86 -1.03
N VAL A 27 -15.14 -20.00 -1.54
CA VAL A 27 -16.13 -20.98 -1.06
C VAL A 27 -15.65 -22.40 -1.30
N GLU A 28 -15.09 -22.71 -2.48
CA GLU A 28 -14.60 -24.06 -2.79
C GLU A 28 -13.42 -24.45 -1.89
N LYS A 29 -12.55 -23.50 -1.51
CA LYS A 29 -11.49 -23.74 -0.50
C LYS A 29 -12.08 -24.08 0.87
N ILE A 30 -13.09 -23.32 1.32
CA ILE A 30 -13.76 -23.58 2.60
C ILE A 30 -14.39 -24.98 2.57
N ARG A 31 -15.11 -25.30 1.50
CA ARG A 31 -15.78 -26.60 1.31
C ARG A 31 -14.79 -27.76 1.30
N THR A 32 -13.69 -27.62 0.56
CA THR A 32 -12.63 -28.64 0.48
C THR A 32 -11.98 -28.86 1.84
N THR A 33 -11.73 -27.79 2.59
CA THR A 33 -11.13 -27.90 3.93
C THR A 33 -12.06 -28.59 4.91
N LEU A 34 -13.35 -28.25 4.90
CA LEU A 34 -14.35 -28.89 5.75
C LEU A 34 -14.52 -30.39 5.45
N HIS A 35 -14.48 -30.80 4.17
CA HIS A 35 -14.62 -32.21 3.81
C HIS A 35 -13.35 -33.05 4.02
N LEU A 36 -12.17 -32.45 4.06
CA LEU A 36 -10.95 -33.17 4.45
C LEU A 36 -11.02 -33.63 5.91
N ASP A 37 -11.64 -32.82 6.77
CA ASP A 37 -11.86 -33.15 8.19
C ASP A 37 -12.87 -34.32 8.36
N GLU A 38 -13.87 -34.44 7.47
CA GLU A 38 -14.79 -35.60 7.45
C GLU A 38 -14.16 -36.89 6.91
N GLY A 39 -13.21 -36.78 5.97
CA GLY A 39 -12.62 -37.93 5.27
C GLY A 39 -11.63 -38.75 6.10
N ASP A 40 -10.90 -38.11 7.02
CA ASP A 40 -9.90 -38.77 7.87
C ASP A 40 -10.52 -39.65 8.98
N VAL A 41 -11.84 -39.51 9.21
CA VAL A 41 -12.58 -40.34 10.16
C VAL A 41 -12.98 -41.71 9.56
N LEU A 42 -12.89 -41.92 8.24
CA LEU A 42 -13.59 -43.06 7.59
C LEU A 42 -12.83 -43.87 6.52
N GLY A 43 -11.53 -43.69 6.26
CA GLY A 43 -10.94 -44.34 5.08
C GLY A 43 -9.45 -44.71 5.11
N GLY A 44 -9.09 -45.81 5.77
CA GLY A 44 -7.86 -46.54 5.47
C GLY A 44 -7.99 -47.33 4.16
N ASN A 45 -7.35 -46.88 3.08
CA ASN A 45 -6.88 -47.76 2.00
C ASN A 45 -5.87 -47.05 1.07
N TYR A 46 -4.60 -47.40 1.22
CA TYR A 46 -3.47 -46.91 0.42
C TYR A 46 -3.28 -47.79 -0.82
N SER A 47 -3.65 -47.32 -2.00
CA SER A 47 -3.01 -47.70 -3.29
C SER A 47 -3.67 -47.00 -4.49
N SER A 48 -3.30 -45.74 -4.73
CA SER A 48 -3.35 -45.06 -6.07
C SER A 48 -2.84 -43.60 -6.04
N ASN A 49 -2.13 -43.19 -4.98
CA ASN A 49 -2.01 -41.78 -4.62
C ASN A 49 -0.87 -40.99 -5.27
N CYS A 50 0.08 -41.58 -5.99
CA CYS A 50 1.29 -40.85 -6.40
C CYS A 50 1.04 -39.80 -7.52
N GLN A 51 0.23 -40.12 -8.54
CA GLN A 51 -0.08 -39.19 -9.64
C GLN A 51 -1.15 -38.14 -9.27
N LYS A 52 -2.14 -38.53 -8.43
CA LYS A 52 -3.16 -37.64 -7.87
C LYS A 52 -2.58 -36.68 -6.81
N SER A 53 -1.51 -37.07 -6.12
CA SER A 53 -0.80 -36.25 -5.14
C SER A 53 -0.18 -35.01 -5.79
N SER A 54 0.54 -35.18 -6.90
CA SER A 54 1.26 -34.07 -7.53
C SER A 54 0.32 -33.02 -8.16
N THR A 55 -0.80 -33.45 -8.75
CA THR A 55 -1.83 -32.53 -9.29
C THR A 55 -2.62 -31.84 -8.18
N LYS A 56 -2.96 -32.55 -7.09
CA LYS A 56 -3.59 -31.94 -5.91
C LYS A 56 -2.67 -30.93 -5.20
N GLN A 57 -1.38 -31.22 -5.09
CA GLN A 57 -0.40 -30.29 -4.55
C GLN A 57 -0.31 -29.03 -5.42
N ALA A 58 -0.16 -29.17 -6.75
CA ALA A 58 -0.13 -28.02 -7.65
C ALA A 58 -1.40 -27.16 -7.57
N SER A 59 -2.60 -27.77 -7.52
CA SER A 59 -3.86 -27.02 -7.35
C SER A 59 -3.90 -26.25 -6.02
N PHE A 60 -3.41 -26.85 -4.92
CA PHE A 60 -3.42 -26.22 -3.60
C PHE A 60 -2.52 -24.97 -3.54
N TYR A 61 -1.38 -24.99 -4.24
CA TYR A 61 -0.49 -23.83 -4.35
C TYR A 61 -1.04 -22.73 -5.26
N LEU A 62 -1.73 -23.09 -6.35
CA LEU A 62 -2.26 -22.13 -7.33
C LEU A 62 -3.59 -21.50 -6.92
N LEU A 63 -4.40 -22.19 -6.13
CA LEU A 63 -5.71 -21.73 -5.66
C LEU A 63 -5.66 -20.37 -4.90
N PRO A 64 -4.68 -20.10 -4.01
CA PRO A 64 -4.43 -18.77 -3.45
C PRO A 64 -4.07 -17.71 -4.49
N ALA A 65 -3.22 -18.05 -5.45
CA ALA A 65 -2.79 -17.12 -6.50
C ALA A 65 -3.96 -16.70 -7.41
N VAL A 66 -4.91 -17.59 -7.69
CA VAL A 66 -6.14 -17.24 -8.43
C VAL A 66 -6.98 -16.24 -7.65
N SER A 67 -7.25 -16.50 -6.37
CA SER A 67 -8.01 -15.55 -5.54
C SER A 67 -7.30 -14.20 -5.38
N GLU A 68 -5.97 -14.18 -5.29
CA GLU A 68 -5.16 -12.97 -5.25
C GLU A 68 -5.29 -12.18 -6.57
N TYR A 69 -5.14 -12.86 -7.72
CA TYR A 69 -5.29 -12.27 -9.04
C TYR A 69 -6.68 -11.66 -9.25
N CYS A 70 -7.74 -12.37 -8.88
CA CYS A 70 -9.11 -11.90 -9.06
C CYS A 70 -9.38 -10.59 -8.29
N LEU A 71 -8.90 -10.47 -7.05
CA LEU A 71 -9.04 -9.24 -6.26
C LEU A 71 -8.24 -8.08 -6.86
N LEU A 72 -6.99 -8.32 -7.25
CA LEU A 72 -6.14 -7.30 -7.89
C LEU A 72 -6.75 -6.81 -9.21
N SER A 73 -7.25 -7.75 -10.03
CA SER A 73 -7.89 -7.43 -11.29
C SER A 73 -9.21 -6.66 -11.08
N ALA A 74 -10.02 -7.06 -10.10
CA ALA A 74 -11.24 -6.33 -9.76
C ALA A 74 -10.95 -4.88 -9.33
N ALA A 75 -9.95 -4.67 -8.47
CA ALA A 75 -9.57 -3.33 -8.02
C ALA A 75 -9.05 -2.45 -9.17
N LEU A 76 -8.18 -3.00 -10.03
CA LEU A 76 -7.68 -2.30 -11.21
C LEU A 76 -8.82 -1.91 -12.17
N ILE A 77 -9.76 -2.81 -12.42
CA ILE A 77 -10.91 -2.53 -13.29
C ILE A 77 -11.84 -1.50 -12.65
N TYR A 78 -12.05 -1.55 -11.34
CA TYR A 78 -12.81 -0.54 -10.62
C TYR A 78 -12.15 0.83 -10.76
N GLU A 79 -10.83 0.93 -10.54
CA GLU A 79 -10.05 2.15 -10.75
C GLU A 79 -10.21 2.69 -12.19
N ILE A 80 -10.01 1.83 -13.21
CA ILE A 80 -10.21 2.20 -14.61
C ILE A 80 -11.64 2.70 -14.85
N THR A 81 -12.65 1.99 -14.33
CA THR A 81 -14.07 2.33 -14.55
C THR A 81 -14.44 3.67 -13.93
N THR A 82 -13.92 3.98 -12.74
CA THR A 82 -14.14 5.27 -12.07
C THR A 82 -13.45 6.44 -12.78
N ARG A 83 -12.45 6.17 -13.63
CA ARG A 83 -11.68 7.19 -14.35
C ARG A 83 -12.13 7.42 -15.79
N ILE A 84 -13.08 6.62 -16.30
CA ILE A 84 -13.61 6.80 -17.65
C ILE A 84 -14.34 8.14 -17.76
N GLY A 85 -13.85 9.00 -18.64
CA GLY A 85 -14.41 10.34 -18.87
C GLY A 85 -13.59 11.48 -18.28
N GLU A 86 -12.53 11.18 -17.51
CA GLU A 86 -11.54 12.18 -17.12
C GLU A 86 -10.56 12.42 -18.28
N ALA A 87 -10.42 13.68 -18.69
CA ALA A 87 -9.40 14.06 -19.67
C ALA A 87 -8.04 14.03 -18.98
N SER A 88 -7.29 12.93 -19.12
CA SER A 88 -5.87 12.96 -18.80
C SER A 88 -5.19 13.81 -19.87
N TYR A 89 -4.82 15.05 -19.55
CA TYR A 89 -3.80 15.72 -20.32
C TYR A 89 -2.49 14.95 -20.07
N ILE A 90 -2.21 13.99 -20.95
CA ILE A 90 -0.86 13.48 -21.13
C ILE A 90 -0.13 14.65 -21.78
N GLU A 91 0.61 15.42 -20.99
CA GLU A 91 1.66 16.26 -21.51
C GLU A 91 2.65 15.30 -22.18
N LEU A 92 2.43 15.04 -23.47
CA LEU A 92 3.50 14.60 -24.34
C LEU A 92 4.51 15.73 -24.24
N GLU A 93 5.54 15.56 -23.42
CA GLU A 93 6.77 16.34 -23.58
C GLU A 93 7.12 16.20 -25.07
N GLU A 94 6.83 17.25 -25.84
CA GLU A 94 7.25 17.38 -27.21
C GLU A 94 8.77 17.27 -27.12
N GLY A 95 9.29 16.10 -27.50
CA GLY A 95 10.66 15.73 -27.22
C GLY A 95 11.60 16.80 -27.75
N GLU A 96 12.11 17.65 -26.86
CA GLU A 96 13.29 18.45 -27.14
C GLU A 96 14.34 17.45 -27.59
N GLY A 97 14.70 17.54 -28.87
CA GLY A 97 15.39 16.48 -29.59
C GLY A 97 16.54 15.92 -28.76
N HIS A 98 16.62 14.59 -28.68
CA HIS A 98 17.66 13.84 -27.98
C HIS A 98 19.06 14.38 -28.31
N SER A 99 19.50 15.41 -27.59
CA SER A 99 20.90 15.72 -27.44
C SER A 99 21.46 14.49 -26.73
N LYS A 100 22.43 13.83 -27.37
CA LYS A 100 23.12 12.66 -26.81
C LYS A 100 23.80 13.09 -25.51
N LYS A 101 23.05 13.07 -24.40
CA LYS A 101 23.54 13.35 -23.06
C LYS A 101 24.70 12.40 -22.83
N GLY A 102 25.91 12.97 -22.78
CA GLY A 102 27.15 12.22 -22.82
C GLY A 102 27.20 11.21 -21.68
N ILE A 103 27.91 10.11 -21.88
CA ILE A 103 28.17 9.05 -20.89
C ILE A 103 28.53 9.62 -19.51
N LYS A 104 29.17 10.81 -19.47
CA LYS A 104 29.53 11.54 -18.26
C LYS A 104 28.32 12.01 -17.43
N GLU A 105 27.28 12.58 -18.04
CA GLU A 105 26.06 13.05 -17.37
C GLU A 105 25.24 11.87 -16.84
N ARG A 106 25.13 10.80 -17.63
CA ARG A 106 24.52 9.53 -17.20
C ARG A 106 25.29 8.92 -16.02
N SER A 107 26.63 8.93 -16.05
CA SER A 107 27.43 8.43 -14.93
C SER A 107 27.25 9.26 -13.66
N SER A 108 27.11 10.59 -13.76
CA SER A 108 26.86 11.43 -12.58
C SER A 108 25.48 11.21 -11.98
N VAL A 109 24.45 10.97 -12.81
CA VAL A 109 23.11 10.61 -12.33
C VAL A 109 23.16 9.28 -11.58
N TRP A 110 23.82 8.26 -12.16
CA TRP A 110 23.99 6.97 -11.50
C TRP A 110 24.80 7.09 -10.20
N LEU A 111 25.88 7.86 -10.18
CA LEU A 111 26.68 8.09 -8.98
C LEU A 111 25.89 8.80 -7.88
N ASN A 112 25.05 9.77 -8.26
CA ASN A 112 24.18 10.48 -7.33
C ASN A 112 23.07 9.57 -6.82
N MET A 113 22.49 8.69 -7.64
CA MET A 113 21.57 7.65 -7.17
C MET A 113 22.25 6.72 -6.16
N ILE A 114 23.51 6.32 -6.40
CA ILE A 114 24.33 5.49 -5.49
C ILE A 114 24.54 6.16 -4.15
N LYS A 115 24.85 7.46 -4.16
CA LYS A 115 25.04 8.24 -2.93
C LYS A 115 23.74 8.59 -2.21
N SER A 116 22.59 8.50 -2.89
CA SER A 116 21.28 8.98 -2.45
C SER A 116 20.37 7.86 -1.90
N GLY A 117 20.87 6.62 -1.76
CA GLY A 117 20.12 5.55 -1.08
C GLY A 117 18.96 4.92 -1.88
N TYR A 118 18.74 5.33 -3.13
CA TYR A 118 17.71 4.77 -4.03
C TYR A 118 17.93 3.28 -4.41
N TRP A 119 19.07 2.70 -4.03
CA TRP A 119 19.38 1.28 -4.22
C TRP A 119 18.81 0.40 -3.12
N SER A 120 18.48 0.99 -1.96
CA SER A 120 17.96 0.27 -0.81
C SER A 120 16.76 -0.64 -1.15
N PRO A 121 15.74 -0.20 -1.93
CA PRO A 121 14.62 -1.07 -2.31
C PRO A 121 15.05 -2.32 -3.08
N ILE A 122 15.98 -2.16 -4.02
CA ILE A 122 16.48 -3.27 -4.84
C ILE A 122 17.22 -4.28 -3.96
N VAL A 123 18.06 -3.78 -3.04
CA VAL A 123 18.79 -4.63 -2.10
C VAL A 123 17.82 -5.39 -1.19
N ILE A 124 16.85 -4.69 -0.57
CA ILE A 124 15.85 -5.30 0.32
C ILE A 124 15.09 -6.42 -0.40
N VAL A 125 14.54 -6.13 -1.58
CA VAL A 125 13.77 -7.12 -2.36
C VAL A 125 14.66 -8.28 -2.81
N SER A 126 15.89 -8.01 -3.25
CA SER A 126 16.81 -9.08 -3.69
C SER A 126 17.17 -10.04 -2.57
N VAL A 127 17.45 -9.53 -1.37
CA VAL A 127 17.76 -10.35 -0.19
C VAL A 127 16.57 -11.22 0.17
N ILE A 128 15.37 -10.64 0.21
CA ILE A 128 14.14 -11.35 0.54
C ILE A 128 13.81 -12.42 -0.50
N VAL A 129 13.97 -12.14 -1.79
CA VAL A 129 13.76 -13.14 -2.85
C VAL A 129 14.76 -14.30 -2.73
N ILE A 130 16.04 -14.02 -2.47
CA ILE A 130 17.06 -15.07 -2.28
C ILE A 130 16.69 -15.95 -1.10
N LEU A 131 16.27 -15.35 0.02
CA LEU A 131 15.88 -16.10 1.21
C LEU A 131 14.60 -16.90 0.97
N ALA A 132 13.61 -16.34 0.26
CA ALA A 132 12.39 -17.05 -0.15
C ALA A 132 12.69 -18.30 -0.97
N ILE A 133 13.60 -18.18 -1.95
CA ILE A 133 14.06 -19.32 -2.74
C ILE A 133 14.79 -20.34 -1.86
N ALA A 134 15.69 -19.90 -0.99
CA ALA A 134 16.45 -20.79 -0.10
C ALA A 134 15.52 -21.58 0.85
N THR A 135 14.51 -20.92 1.43
CA THR A 135 13.52 -21.57 2.30
C THR A 135 12.59 -22.50 1.53
N GLY A 136 12.18 -22.13 0.31
CA GLY A 136 11.25 -22.91 -0.52
C GLY A 136 11.88 -24.16 -1.14
N VAL A 137 13.14 -24.08 -1.58
CA VAL A 137 13.86 -25.22 -2.18
C VAL A 137 14.27 -26.27 -1.14
N SER A 138 14.41 -25.87 0.12
CA SER A 138 14.88 -26.77 1.16
C SER A 138 13.86 -27.89 1.47
N PRO A 139 14.29 -29.16 1.57
CA PRO A 139 13.38 -30.28 1.78
C PRO A 139 12.60 -30.15 3.09
N LYS A 140 11.37 -30.68 3.11
CA LYS A 140 10.56 -30.75 4.32
C LYS A 140 11.03 -31.95 5.15
N GLU A 141 11.73 -31.69 6.25
CA GLU A 141 12.26 -32.74 7.15
C GLU A 141 11.28 -33.16 8.26
N GLY A 142 10.08 -32.57 8.30
CA GLY A 142 9.03 -32.87 9.28
C GLY A 142 7.81 -31.96 9.12
N PRO A 143 6.78 -32.10 9.99
CA PRO A 143 5.60 -31.23 9.96
C PRO A 143 5.95 -29.77 10.27
N ILE A 144 6.90 -29.53 11.18
CA ILE A 144 7.39 -28.19 11.54
C ILE A 144 8.90 -28.15 11.36
N SER A 145 9.36 -27.23 10.53
CA SER A 145 10.80 -26.95 10.37
C SER A 145 11.19 -25.69 11.15
N TYR A 146 11.75 -25.89 12.34
CA TYR A 146 12.10 -24.80 13.27
C TYR A 146 13.01 -23.73 12.64
N TRP A 147 13.98 -24.14 11.81
CA TRP A 147 14.89 -23.19 11.17
C TRP A 147 14.17 -22.35 10.12
N LYS A 148 13.21 -22.92 9.37
CA LYS A 148 12.41 -22.17 8.39
C LYS A 148 11.54 -21.13 9.10
N CYS A 149 10.92 -21.50 10.22
CA CYS A 149 10.17 -20.56 11.07
C CYS A 149 11.06 -19.42 11.57
N ALA A 150 12.27 -19.74 12.05
CA ALA A 150 13.20 -18.74 12.56
C ALA A 150 13.65 -17.73 11.50
N VAL A 151 13.93 -18.21 10.28
CA VAL A 151 14.28 -17.35 9.13
C VAL A 151 13.12 -16.42 8.79
N LEU A 152 11.91 -16.98 8.62
CA LEU A 152 10.68 -16.22 8.34
C LEU A 152 10.43 -15.14 9.41
N PHE A 153 10.49 -15.51 10.69
CA PHE A 153 10.25 -14.56 11.79
C PHE A 153 11.28 -13.44 11.83
N THR A 154 12.54 -13.76 11.55
CA THR A 154 13.61 -12.75 11.51
C THR A 154 13.38 -11.77 10.36
N GLU A 155 12.98 -12.25 9.19
CA GLU A 155 12.67 -11.43 8.02
C GLU A 155 11.47 -10.51 8.28
N GLU A 156 10.37 -11.06 8.80
CA GLU A 156 9.17 -10.27 9.13
C GLU A 156 9.45 -9.23 10.21
N MET A 157 10.17 -9.61 11.29
CA MET A 157 10.57 -8.67 12.33
C MET A 157 11.39 -7.52 11.75
N PHE A 158 12.38 -7.85 10.92
CA PHE A 158 13.26 -6.86 10.31
C PHE A 158 12.49 -5.92 9.38
N LEU A 159 11.65 -6.45 8.50
CA LEU A 159 10.84 -5.67 7.57
C LEU A 159 9.84 -4.77 8.32
N ASN A 160 9.15 -5.28 9.34
CA ASN A 160 8.18 -4.50 10.10
C ASN A 160 8.85 -3.40 10.93
N CYS A 161 9.94 -3.69 11.64
CA CYS A 161 10.71 -2.68 12.37
C CYS A 161 11.24 -1.59 11.44
N MET A 162 11.83 -1.99 10.30
CA MET A 162 12.32 -1.04 9.30
C MET A 162 11.17 -0.23 8.70
N GLY A 163 10.03 -0.86 8.41
CA GLY A 163 8.81 -0.22 7.91
C GLY A 163 8.30 0.87 8.85
N ILE A 164 8.21 0.57 10.15
CA ILE A 164 7.82 1.53 11.19
C ILE A 164 8.81 2.70 11.23
N CYS A 165 10.12 2.43 11.31
CA CYS A 165 11.13 3.48 11.37
C CYS A 165 11.12 4.40 10.14
N VAL A 166 11.04 3.82 8.94
CA VAL A 166 11.02 4.59 7.68
C VAL A 166 9.70 5.36 7.53
N THR A 167 8.58 4.78 7.95
CA THR A 167 7.27 5.46 7.96
C THR A 167 7.30 6.70 8.85
N LEU A 168 7.82 6.58 10.08
CA LEU A 168 7.96 7.72 10.98
C LEU A 168 8.93 8.77 10.43
N ALA A 169 10.06 8.36 9.85
CA ALA A 169 11.01 9.27 9.22
C ALA A 169 10.42 10.00 8.00
N ALA A 170 9.62 9.30 7.19
CA ALA A 170 8.89 9.86 6.06
C ALA A 170 7.88 10.90 6.55
N PHE A 171 7.08 10.56 7.57
CA PHE A 171 6.10 11.47 8.17
C PHE A 171 6.74 12.76 8.67
N LEU A 172 7.86 12.66 9.40
CA LEU A 172 8.59 13.82 9.91
C LEU A 172 9.17 14.72 8.81
N LYS A 173 9.38 14.20 7.60
CA LYS A 173 9.95 14.96 6.48
C LYS A 173 8.87 15.54 5.57
N ILE A 174 7.80 14.76 5.34
CA ILE A 174 6.65 15.13 4.52
C ILE A 174 5.76 16.14 5.23
N ARG A 175 5.72 16.15 6.58
CA ARG A 175 4.91 17.10 7.36
C ARG A 175 5.20 18.59 7.12
N HIS A 176 6.33 18.91 6.49
CA HIS A 176 6.73 20.27 6.13
C HIS A 176 6.14 20.74 4.81
N LEU A 177 5.55 19.84 4.02
CA LEU A 177 4.84 20.18 2.78
C LEU A 177 3.47 20.80 3.10
N LYS A 178 2.98 21.66 2.21
CA LYS A 178 1.72 22.38 2.35
C LYS A 178 0.54 21.42 2.24
N PHE A 179 -0.55 21.72 2.96
CA PHE A 179 -1.81 21.01 2.81
C PHE A 179 -2.58 21.49 1.57
N THR A 180 -3.04 20.55 0.75
CA THR A 180 -3.79 20.77 -0.49
C THR A 180 -5.12 20.01 -0.46
N ILE A 181 -6.08 20.47 -1.27
CA ILE A 181 -7.39 19.82 -1.43
C ILE A 181 -7.20 18.49 -2.20
N PRO A 182 -7.79 17.37 -1.73
CA PRO A 182 -7.69 16.09 -2.42
C PRO A 182 -8.21 16.17 -3.85
N SER A 183 -7.47 15.60 -4.81
CA SER A 183 -7.93 15.40 -6.18
C SER A 183 -8.96 14.27 -6.25
N GLN A 184 -9.77 14.22 -7.30
CA GLN A 184 -10.74 13.13 -7.50
C GLN A 184 -10.06 11.75 -7.51
N GLN A 185 -8.86 11.64 -8.11
CA GLN A 185 -8.04 10.44 -8.09
C GLN A 185 -7.72 10.00 -6.64
N SER A 186 -7.28 10.94 -5.80
CA SER A 186 -6.95 10.63 -4.41
C SER A 186 -8.16 10.16 -3.58
N ASN A 187 -9.39 10.59 -3.91
CA ASN A 187 -10.60 10.11 -3.22
C ASN A 187 -10.90 8.63 -3.51
N THR A 188 -10.77 8.20 -4.77
CA THR A 188 -10.97 6.79 -5.15
C THR A 188 -9.92 5.89 -4.51
N ASP A 189 -8.66 6.34 -4.51
CA ASP A 189 -7.55 5.58 -3.94
C ASP A 189 -7.63 5.53 -2.40
N GLU A 190 -8.07 6.61 -1.75
CA GLU A 190 -8.37 6.67 -0.30
C GLU A 190 -9.51 5.71 0.07
N PHE A 191 -10.59 5.64 -0.72
CA PHE A 191 -11.69 4.71 -0.48
C PHE A 191 -11.25 3.24 -0.56
N GLN A 192 -10.53 2.87 -1.62
CA GLN A 192 -10.00 1.50 -1.77
C GLN A 192 -9.02 1.14 -0.65
N LEU A 193 -8.18 2.10 -0.22
CA LEU A 193 -7.24 1.91 0.88
C LEU A 193 -7.96 1.60 2.18
N TYR A 194 -9.03 2.32 2.52
CA TYR A 194 -9.78 2.05 3.74
C TYR A 194 -10.49 0.70 3.75
N ILE A 195 -11.03 0.27 2.60
CA ILE A 195 -11.60 -1.08 2.47
C ILE A 195 -10.52 -2.12 2.74
N ALA A 196 -9.37 -2.00 2.07
CA ALA A 196 -8.27 -2.95 2.22
C ALA A 196 -7.71 -2.95 3.65
N PHE A 197 -7.56 -1.78 4.26
CA PHE A 197 -7.12 -1.59 5.64
C PHE A 197 -8.08 -2.22 6.64
N PHE A 198 -9.40 -2.00 6.49
CA PHE A 198 -10.41 -2.56 7.38
C PHE A 198 -10.30 -4.08 7.46
N PHE A 199 -10.30 -4.75 6.31
CA PHE A 199 -10.21 -6.21 6.31
C PHE A 199 -8.83 -6.72 6.77
N THR A 200 -7.75 -5.97 6.50
CA THR A 200 -6.40 -6.30 6.97
C THR A 200 -6.27 -6.21 8.50
N VAL A 201 -6.84 -5.19 9.13
CA VAL A 201 -6.87 -5.09 10.60
C VAL A 201 -7.69 -6.23 11.21
N ASN A 202 -8.84 -6.55 10.64
CA ASN A 202 -9.64 -7.70 11.12
C ASN A 202 -8.86 -9.01 11.01
N TYR A 203 -8.12 -9.21 9.91
CA TYR A 203 -7.23 -10.35 9.74
C TYR A 203 -6.14 -10.42 10.83
N LEU A 204 -5.42 -9.32 11.05
CA LEU A 204 -4.35 -9.27 12.04
C LEU A 204 -4.87 -9.47 13.46
N VAL A 205 -6.04 -8.91 13.78
CA VAL A 205 -6.70 -9.14 15.09
C VAL A 205 -7.13 -10.60 15.24
N ALA A 206 -7.69 -11.21 14.17
CA ALA A 206 -8.11 -12.61 14.20
C ALA A 206 -6.92 -13.57 14.36
N THR A 207 -5.78 -13.28 13.70
CA THR A 207 -4.54 -14.07 13.84
C THR A 207 -3.92 -13.90 15.23
N VAL A 208 -3.88 -12.69 15.79
CA VAL A 208 -3.50 -12.45 17.19
C VAL A 208 -4.37 -13.26 18.16
N ALA A 209 -5.68 -13.24 17.97
CA ALA A 209 -6.62 -13.97 18.82
C ALA A 209 -6.44 -15.48 18.71
N LEU A 210 -6.25 -16.00 17.49
CA LEU A 210 -6.01 -17.41 17.22
C LEU A 210 -4.68 -17.88 17.83
N THR A 211 -3.59 -17.16 17.59
CA THR A 211 -2.27 -17.47 18.15
C THR A 211 -2.31 -17.47 19.68
N SER A 212 -3.01 -16.50 20.28
CA SER A 212 -3.21 -16.42 21.75
C SER A 212 -4.02 -17.60 22.29
N TYR A 213 -5.07 -18.03 21.57
CA TYR A 213 -5.87 -19.21 21.94
C TYR A 213 -5.04 -20.49 21.90
N LEU A 214 -4.30 -20.70 20.80
CA LEU A 214 -3.43 -21.88 20.64
C LEU A 214 -2.32 -21.91 21.67
N GLN A 215 -1.74 -20.75 22.00
CA GLN A 215 -0.72 -20.65 23.03
C GLN A 215 -1.25 -21.02 24.41
N ARG A 216 -2.49 -20.63 24.74
CA ARG A 216 -3.10 -20.93 26.04
C ARG A 216 -3.46 -22.40 26.21
N ASN A 217 -3.92 -23.04 25.13
CA ASN A 217 -4.51 -24.38 25.21
C ASN A 217 -3.52 -25.50 24.89
N ASN A 218 -2.32 -25.19 24.42
CA ASN A 218 -1.31 -26.19 24.09
C ASN A 218 -0.38 -26.47 25.28
N ASP A 219 -0.51 -27.65 25.89
CA ASP A 219 0.48 -28.24 26.83
C ASP A 219 1.73 -28.80 26.11
N SER A 220 2.13 -28.12 25.04
CA SER A 220 3.16 -28.57 24.10
C SER A 220 4.59 -28.32 24.61
N PRO A 221 5.61 -28.93 23.98
CA PRO A 221 7.01 -28.67 24.33
C PRO A 221 7.35 -27.17 24.29
N HIS A 222 8.19 -26.72 25.23
CA HIS A 222 8.60 -25.32 25.38
C HIS A 222 9.01 -24.62 24.07
N LYS A 223 9.69 -25.34 23.15
CA LYS A 223 10.10 -24.80 21.85
C LYS A 223 8.93 -24.34 20.98
N LEU A 224 7.79 -25.02 21.03
CA LEU A 224 6.60 -24.63 20.27
C LEU A 224 5.95 -23.38 20.86
N GLN A 225 5.92 -23.31 22.20
CA GLN A 225 5.39 -22.17 22.92
C GLN A 225 6.19 -20.89 22.61
N ASP A 226 7.51 -20.99 22.51
CA ASP A 226 8.39 -19.88 22.11
C ASP A 226 8.09 -19.38 20.69
N LEU A 227 7.82 -20.29 19.74
CA LEU A 227 7.42 -19.92 18.38
C LEU A 227 6.06 -19.24 18.33
N LEU A 228 5.07 -19.72 19.10
CA LEU A 228 3.76 -19.08 19.19
C LEU A 228 3.85 -17.67 19.80
N MET A 229 4.70 -17.50 20.82
CA MET A 229 5.00 -16.18 21.38
C MET A 229 5.67 -15.24 20.36
N GLY A 230 6.62 -15.76 19.58
CA GLY A 230 7.25 -15.02 18.49
C GLY A 230 6.23 -14.58 17.43
N ARG A 231 5.34 -15.49 17.01
CA ARG A 231 4.25 -15.19 16.07
C ARG A 231 3.33 -14.10 16.59
N LEU A 232 2.90 -14.20 17.85
CA LEU A 232 2.05 -13.20 18.50
C LEU A 232 2.72 -11.81 18.51
N ALA A 233 4.02 -11.74 18.86
CA ALA A 233 4.76 -10.49 18.86
C ALA A 233 4.89 -9.88 17.46
N LEU A 234 5.12 -10.72 16.44
CA LEU A 234 5.17 -10.29 15.05
C LEU A 234 3.83 -9.78 14.54
N ASP A 235 2.71 -10.43 14.88
CA ASP A 235 1.37 -10.00 14.47
C ASP A 235 1.02 -8.62 15.05
N LEU A 236 1.40 -8.36 16.31
CA LEU A 236 1.24 -7.05 16.94
C LEU A 236 2.15 -5.98 16.31
N LEU A 237 3.38 -6.35 15.98
CA LEU A 237 4.32 -5.44 15.31
C LEU A 237 3.85 -5.09 13.90
N GLU A 238 3.31 -6.07 13.17
CA GLU A 238 2.72 -5.90 11.85
C GLU A 238 1.46 -5.03 11.91
N LEU A 239 0.60 -5.23 12.91
CA LEU A 239 -0.56 -4.37 13.14
C LEU A 239 -0.15 -2.91 13.36
N LEU A 240 0.89 -2.67 14.15
CA LEU A 240 1.43 -1.32 14.36
C LEU A 240 1.99 -0.71 13.06
N GLU A 241 2.73 -1.49 12.27
CA GLU A 241 3.28 -1.04 10.98
C GLU A 241 2.17 -0.64 10.00
N VAL A 242 1.15 -1.49 9.86
CA VAL A 242 -0.01 -1.27 8.99
C VAL A 242 -0.77 0.01 9.36
N ILE A 243 -1.01 0.25 10.66
CA ILE A 243 -1.69 1.46 11.15
C ILE A 243 -0.87 2.70 10.82
N LEU A 244 0.44 2.70 11.14
CA LEU A 244 1.30 3.86 10.91
C LEU A 244 1.46 4.17 9.43
N GLN A 245 1.62 3.15 8.60
CA GLN A 245 1.79 3.32 7.15
C GLN A 245 0.51 3.82 6.48
N THR A 246 -0.66 3.30 6.88
CA THR A 246 -1.94 3.80 6.37
C THR A 246 -2.11 5.28 6.68
N TYR A 247 -1.77 5.69 7.91
CA TYR A 247 -1.83 7.10 8.30
C TYR A 247 -0.86 7.99 7.49
N LEU A 248 0.36 7.52 7.23
CA LEU A 248 1.30 8.22 6.35
C LEU A 248 0.74 8.40 4.94
N ILE A 249 0.17 7.35 4.34
CA ILE A 249 -0.41 7.41 2.99
C ILE A 249 -1.57 8.40 2.94
N GLN A 250 -2.44 8.40 3.95
CA GLN A 250 -3.53 9.37 4.07
C GLN A 250 -3.02 10.81 4.15
N ASP A 251 -1.94 11.05 4.92
CA ASP A 251 -1.29 12.37 5.00
C ASP A 251 -0.68 12.78 3.65
N CYS A 252 -0.11 11.84 2.88
CA CYS A 252 0.40 12.10 1.54
C CYS A 252 -0.67 12.55 0.55
N PHE A 253 -1.90 12.02 0.61
CA PHE A 253 -2.99 12.45 -0.28
C PHE A 253 -3.41 13.91 -0.11
N ARG A 254 -3.05 14.51 1.02
CA ARG A 254 -3.47 15.87 1.39
C ARG A 254 -2.33 16.87 1.34
N ARG A 255 -1.17 16.49 0.79
CA ARG A 255 0.03 17.33 0.76
C ARG A 255 0.60 17.50 -0.63
N CYS A 256 1.11 18.70 -0.89
CA CYS A 256 1.88 19.04 -2.09
C CYS A 256 3.01 20.02 -1.74
N SER A 257 4.06 20.04 -2.55
CA SER A 257 5.11 21.04 -2.45
C SER A 257 4.64 22.40 -2.96
N GLU A 258 4.90 23.46 -2.19
CA GLU A 258 4.61 24.83 -2.62
C GLU A 258 5.85 25.51 -3.18
N GLU A 259 7.00 25.35 -2.51
CA GLU A 259 8.23 26.04 -2.84
C GLU A 259 9.08 25.28 -3.88
N GLU A 260 9.73 26.02 -4.77
CA GLU A 260 10.66 25.46 -5.76
C GLU A 260 11.82 24.70 -5.10
N PHE A 261 12.28 25.18 -3.93
CA PHE A 261 13.28 24.49 -3.13
C PHE A 261 12.81 23.10 -2.69
N GLN A 262 11.54 22.93 -2.30
CA GLN A 262 10.97 21.64 -1.91
C GLN A 262 10.83 20.71 -3.12
N ARG A 263 10.46 21.24 -4.30
CA ARG A 263 10.43 20.49 -5.56
C ARG A 263 11.80 19.98 -6.00
N ASN A 264 12.85 20.76 -5.74
CA ASN A 264 14.22 20.40 -6.08
C ASN A 264 14.86 19.45 -5.07
N THR A 265 14.63 19.66 -3.78
CA THR A 265 15.21 18.83 -2.69
C THR A 265 14.44 17.54 -2.42
N LYS A 266 13.14 17.50 -2.76
CA LYS A 266 12.25 16.33 -2.68
C LYS A 266 12.29 15.65 -1.31
N PRO A 267 11.96 16.38 -0.22
CA PRO A 267 12.07 15.88 1.15
C PRO A 267 11.13 14.70 1.37
N GLY A 268 11.66 13.54 1.80
CA GLY A 268 10.86 12.34 2.02
C GLY A 268 10.89 11.33 0.87
N ARG A 269 11.33 11.73 -0.33
CA ARG A 269 11.22 10.91 -1.54
C ARG A 269 12.00 9.60 -1.47
N GLN A 270 13.19 9.62 -0.88
CA GLN A 270 13.98 8.41 -0.64
C GLN A 270 13.26 7.43 0.30
N MET A 271 12.58 7.95 1.33
CA MET A 271 11.86 7.12 2.30
C MET A 271 10.64 6.48 1.66
N ILE A 272 9.90 7.21 0.82
CA ILE A 272 8.82 6.64 0.00
C ILE A 272 9.35 5.51 -0.89
N ALA A 273 10.51 5.71 -1.55
CA ALA A 273 11.12 4.66 -2.36
C ALA A 273 11.49 3.41 -1.53
N ILE A 274 12.05 3.60 -0.33
CA ILE A 274 12.34 2.50 0.60
C ILE A 274 11.05 1.77 1.02
N LEU A 275 9.98 2.50 1.33
CA LEU A 275 8.67 1.91 1.67
C LEU A 275 8.06 1.10 0.52
N LEU A 276 8.26 1.51 -0.73
CA LEU A 276 7.87 0.69 -1.90
C LEU A 276 8.62 -0.66 -1.90
N GLY A 277 9.93 -0.63 -1.62
CA GLY A 277 10.73 -1.85 -1.49
C GLY A 277 10.29 -2.74 -0.33
N ILE A 278 9.97 -2.15 0.82
CA ILE A 278 9.47 -2.87 2.01
C ILE A 278 8.12 -3.52 1.75
N ASN A 279 7.18 -2.82 1.11
CA ASN A 279 5.87 -3.38 0.79
C ASN A 279 5.97 -4.53 -0.22
N LEU A 280 6.79 -4.38 -1.25
CA LEU A 280 7.04 -5.44 -2.22
C LEU A 280 7.70 -6.66 -1.56
N ALA A 281 8.71 -6.43 -0.71
CA ALA A 281 9.37 -7.49 0.05
C ALA A 281 8.40 -8.22 0.99
N GLY A 282 7.60 -7.49 1.77
CA GLY A 282 6.59 -8.08 2.66
C GLY A 282 5.54 -8.89 1.90
N TRP A 283 5.12 -8.40 0.72
CA TRP A 283 4.25 -9.15 -0.19
C TRP A 283 4.89 -10.47 -0.63
N VAL A 284 6.16 -10.46 -1.05
CA VAL A 284 6.90 -11.68 -1.44
C VAL A 284 6.97 -12.69 -0.28
N VAL A 285 7.34 -12.25 0.92
CA VAL A 285 7.41 -13.12 2.12
C VAL A 285 6.07 -13.80 2.37
N LYS A 286 4.98 -13.03 2.40
CA LYS A 286 3.64 -13.52 2.71
C LYS A 286 3.09 -14.44 1.60
N SER A 287 3.34 -14.14 0.33
CA SER A 287 2.87 -14.95 -0.79
C SER A 287 3.57 -16.31 -0.89
N PHE A 288 4.89 -16.36 -0.67
CA PHE A 288 5.72 -17.52 -1.00
C PHE A 288 6.26 -18.31 0.21
N GLN A 289 6.60 -17.65 1.33
CA GLN A 289 7.21 -18.34 2.48
C GLN A 289 6.22 -18.67 3.58
N LEU A 290 5.22 -17.81 3.84
CA LEU A 290 4.35 -17.97 5.01
C LEU A 290 3.64 -19.33 5.02
N LYS A 291 3.14 -19.79 3.87
CA LYS A 291 2.42 -21.07 3.74
C LYS A 291 3.28 -22.30 4.05
N GLU A 292 4.60 -22.19 3.99
CA GLU A 292 5.53 -23.31 4.20
C GLU A 292 6.30 -23.24 5.51
N ALA A 293 6.51 -22.04 6.03
CA ALA A 293 7.41 -21.77 7.14
C ALA A 293 6.71 -21.24 8.39
N ASP A 294 5.43 -20.89 8.33
CA ASP A 294 4.73 -20.30 9.47
C ASP A 294 4.10 -21.36 10.40
N ILE A 295 4.26 -21.12 11.71
CA ILE A 295 3.80 -22.05 12.73
C ILE A 295 2.27 -22.11 12.83
N LEU A 296 1.60 -20.99 12.58
CA LEU A 296 0.15 -20.91 12.65
C LEU A 296 -0.46 -21.80 11.57
N TYR A 297 0.08 -21.74 10.35
CA TYR A 297 -0.33 -22.61 9.25
C TYR A 297 -0.16 -24.10 9.56
N SER A 298 0.98 -24.49 10.15
CA SER A 298 1.21 -25.90 10.51
C SER A 298 0.29 -26.42 11.61
N MET A 299 -0.21 -25.55 12.49
CA MET A 299 -1.08 -25.91 13.62
C MET A 299 -2.58 -25.86 13.25
N THR A 300 -2.91 -25.03 12.26
CA THR A 300 -4.28 -24.77 11.82
C THR A 300 -4.96 -26.02 11.23
N ASP A 301 -4.18 -27.01 10.79
CA ASP A 301 -4.71 -28.33 10.37
C ASP A 301 -5.50 -29.05 11.48
N SER A 302 -5.30 -28.68 12.75
CA SER A 302 -6.08 -29.22 13.89
C SER A 302 -7.34 -28.41 14.24
N THR A 303 -7.57 -27.29 13.58
CA THR A 303 -8.68 -26.36 13.85
C THR A 303 -9.30 -25.87 12.53
N PRO A 304 -10.35 -26.52 12.00
CA PRO A 304 -10.88 -26.25 10.66
C PRO A 304 -11.32 -24.79 10.45
N TYR A 305 -11.82 -24.11 11.49
CA TYR A 305 -12.22 -22.70 11.42
C TYR A 305 -11.04 -21.73 11.30
N ALA A 306 -9.86 -22.09 11.81
CA ALA A 306 -8.66 -21.27 11.67
C ALA A 306 -8.21 -21.21 10.21
N TRP A 307 -8.40 -22.31 9.47
CA TRP A 307 -8.03 -22.41 8.07
C TRP A 307 -8.92 -21.52 7.19
N VAL A 308 -10.19 -21.39 7.54
CA VAL A 308 -11.14 -20.49 6.87
C VAL A 308 -10.70 -19.04 7.04
N LEU A 309 -10.30 -18.63 8.25
CA LEU A 309 -9.77 -17.28 8.49
C LEU A 309 -8.53 -17.03 7.65
N ILE A 310 -7.59 -17.98 7.63
CA ILE A 310 -6.34 -17.88 6.88
C ILE A 310 -6.58 -17.84 5.35
N ALA A 311 -7.46 -18.69 4.83
CA ALA A 311 -7.71 -18.84 3.39
C ALA A 311 -8.42 -17.63 2.76
N ILE A 312 -9.33 -17.00 3.51
CA ILE A 312 -10.05 -15.80 3.06
C ILE A 312 -9.20 -14.55 3.23
N ALA A 313 -8.45 -14.47 4.34
CA ALA A 313 -7.84 -13.22 4.74
C ALA A 313 -6.45 -12.96 4.12
N MET A 314 -5.75 -14.02 3.68
CA MET A 314 -4.49 -13.88 2.95
C MET A 314 -4.60 -13.02 1.68
N PRO A 315 -5.53 -13.33 0.75
CA PRO A 315 -5.70 -12.52 -0.47
C PRO A 315 -6.02 -11.05 -0.18
N VAL A 316 -6.79 -10.80 0.89
CA VAL A 316 -7.15 -9.46 1.33
C VAL A 316 -5.93 -8.70 1.86
N TYR A 317 -5.12 -9.32 2.71
CA TYR A 317 -3.88 -8.72 3.21
C TYR A 317 -2.94 -8.37 2.05
N LEU A 318 -2.80 -9.28 1.08
CA LEU A 318 -1.96 -9.05 -0.10
C LEU A 318 -2.51 -7.92 -0.97
N PHE A 319 -3.84 -7.80 -1.07
CA PHE A 319 -4.50 -6.68 -1.72
C PHE A 319 -4.16 -5.34 -1.03
N TYR A 320 -4.18 -5.28 0.30
CA TYR A 320 -3.75 -4.09 1.04
C TYR A 320 -2.30 -3.70 0.74
N ARG A 321 -1.34 -4.65 0.80
CA ARG A 321 0.07 -4.37 0.48
C ARG A 321 0.27 -3.86 -0.96
N TYR A 322 -0.46 -4.45 -1.91
CA TYR A 322 -0.46 -3.98 -3.29
C TYR A 322 -0.98 -2.54 -3.36
N HIS A 323 -2.14 -2.26 -2.76
CA HIS A 323 -2.76 -0.93 -2.85
C HIS A 323 -1.90 0.14 -2.15
N CYS A 324 -1.29 -0.17 -1.00
CA CYS A 324 -0.32 0.72 -0.37
C CYS A 324 0.86 1.04 -1.29
N THR A 325 1.33 0.07 -2.08
CA THR A 325 2.38 0.29 -3.08
C THR A 325 1.91 1.24 -4.19
N VAL A 326 0.67 1.07 -4.68
CA VAL A 326 0.06 1.98 -5.66
C VAL A 326 -0.01 3.40 -5.11
N CYS A 327 -0.59 3.58 -3.92
CA CYS A 327 -0.72 4.90 -3.29
C CYS A 327 0.64 5.56 -3.01
N LEU A 328 1.63 4.81 -2.52
CA LEU A 328 2.99 5.32 -2.31
C LEU A 328 3.67 5.70 -3.63
N SER A 329 3.42 4.97 -4.72
CA SER A 329 3.99 5.27 -6.04
C SER A 329 3.40 6.55 -6.64
N GLN A 330 2.11 6.80 -6.39
CA GLN A 330 1.45 8.05 -6.74
C GLN A 330 2.01 9.20 -5.89
N ALA A 331 2.09 9.02 -4.56
CA ALA A 331 2.65 10.01 -3.66
C ALA A 331 4.10 10.39 -4.05
N PHE A 332 4.91 9.42 -4.50
CA PHE A 332 6.29 9.66 -4.98
C PHE A 332 6.38 10.70 -6.11
N THR A 333 5.32 10.80 -6.91
CA THR A 333 5.23 11.70 -8.06
C THR A 333 4.49 12.98 -7.67
N ILE A 334 3.26 12.85 -7.17
CA ILE A 334 2.32 13.96 -6.93
C ILE A 334 2.82 14.92 -5.83
N LEU A 335 3.51 14.43 -4.79
CA LEU A 335 3.96 15.28 -3.68
C LEU A 335 4.85 16.46 -4.11
N TYR A 336 5.48 16.36 -5.29
CA TYR A 336 6.44 17.34 -5.79
C TYR A 336 6.02 17.98 -7.12
N GLU A 337 4.78 17.76 -7.54
CA GLU A 337 4.18 18.47 -8.68
C GLU A 337 3.60 19.82 -8.24
N ASP A 338 3.51 20.76 -9.18
CA ASP A 338 2.93 22.07 -8.90
C ASP A 338 1.41 21.96 -8.69
N GLU A 339 0.91 22.62 -7.64
CA GLU A 339 -0.51 22.65 -7.25
C GLU A 339 -1.45 23.01 -8.42
N VAL A 340 -0.96 23.85 -9.35
CA VAL A 340 -1.68 24.26 -10.56
C VAL A 340 -1.89 23.07 -11.52
N ASN A 341 -0.88 22.22 -11.71
CA ASN A 341 -0.98 21.02 -12.55
C ASN A 341 -1.81 19.91 -11.88
N THR A 342 -1.84 19.86 -10.55
CA THR A 342 -2.67 18.92 -9.79
C THR A 342 -4.16 19.28 -9.81
N ILE A 343 -4.50 20.58 -9.82
CA ILE A 343 -5.88 21.07 -9.70
C ILE A 343 -6.56 21.30 -11.06
N ILE A 344 -5.84 21.81 -12.07
CA ILE A 344 -6.42 22.13 -13.40
C ILE A 344 -7.13 20.95 -14.08
N PRO A 345 -6.65 19.69 -14.01
CA PRO A 345 -7.37 18.54 -14.58
C PRO A 345 -8.77 18.34 -13.99
N SER A 346 -8.97 18.73 -12.72
CA SER A 346 -10.23 18.53 -11.97
C SER A 346 -11.26 19.65 -12.14
N GLN A 347 -10.86 20.84 -12.60
CA GLN A 347 -11.72 22.04 -12.65
C GLN A 347 -12.36 22.32 -14.03
N GLN A 348 -11.91 21.66 -15.10
CA GLN A 348 -12.45 21.89 -16.46
C GLN A 348 -13.84 21.28 -16.70
N HIS A 349 -14.46 20.64 -15.69
CA HIS A 349 -15.78 20.01 -15.82
C HIS A 349 -16.97 20.96 -15.55
N PHE A 350 -16.76 22.26 -15.34
CA PHE A 350 -17.84 23.26 -15.26
C PHE A 350 -17.92 24.07 -16.57
N PRO A 351 -19.04 23.99 -17.33
CA PRO A 351 -19.24 24.85 -18.48
C PRO A 351 -19.49 26.29 -17.98
N HIS A 352 -18.60 27.19 -18.39
CA HIS A 352 -18.70 28.65 -18.31
C HIS A 352 -18.89 29.29 -16.93
N ALA A 353 -17.77 29.68 -16.31
CA ALA A 353 -17.69 30.93 -15.56
C ALA A 353 -16.52 31.76 -16.10
N PRO A 354 -16.69 33.07 -16.36
CA PRO A 354 -15.65 33.87 -17.00
C PRO A 354 -14.44 34.02 -16.08
N SER A 355 -13.27 33.75 -16.65
CA SER A 355 -11.95 33.82 -16.04
C SER A 355 -11.73 35.17 -15.36
N ARG A 356 -11.66 35.18 -14.02
CA ARG A 356 -11.01 36.27 -13.29
C ARG A 356 -9.53 35.94 -13.23
N ALA A 357 -8.79 36.44 -14.21
CA ALA A 357 -7.33 36.36 -14.24
C ALA A 357 -6.76 37.00 -12.97
N TYR A 358 -6.19 36.19 -12.07
CA TYR A 358 -5.22 36.70 -11.11
C TYR A 358 -3.90 36.86 -11.86
N SER A 359 -3.69 38.05 -12.41
CA SER A 359 -2.40 38.47 -12.94
C SER A 359 -1.44 38.65 -11.76
N VAL A 360 -0.54 37.69 -11.57
CA VAL A 360 0.67 37.90 -10.76
C VAL A 360 1.59 38.78 -11.60
N ALA A 361 1.48 40.08 -11.41
CA ALA A 361 2.35 41.06 -12.03
C ALA A 361 3.77 40.91 -11.45
N ASN A 362 4.67 40.35 -12.25
CA ASN A 362 6.10 40.55 -12.10
C ASN A 362 6.42 42.03 -12.27
N PHE A 363 6.91 42.67 -11.21
CA PHE A 363 7.52 44.01 -11.29
C PHE A 363 8.95 43.94 -10.74
N GLN A 364 9.87 43.48 -11.58
CA GLN A 364 11.27 43.89 -11.52
C GLN A 364 11.39 45.20 -12.29
N ASP A 365 11.58 46.33 -11.60
CA ASP A 365 12.71 47.21 -11.93
C ASP A 365 12.94 48.36 -10.93
N ASN A 366 14.19 48.42 -10.49
CA ASN A 366 15.04 49.59 -10.26
C ASN A 366 14.70 50.73 -9.25
N LYS A 367 15.72 50.96 -8.42
CA LYS A 367 16.37 52.25 -8.06
C LYS A 367 15.88 53.06 -6.86
N SER A 368 16.84 53.20 -5.95
CA SER A 368 17.24 54.40 -5.21
C SER A 368 16.23 55.03 -4.25
N MET A 369 16.44 54.67 -2.99
CA MET A 369 15.98 55.34 -1.78
C MET A 369 16.66 56.72 -1.65
N ASN A 370 15.90 57.81 -1.68
CA ASN A 370 16.27 59.05 -0.97
C ASN A 370 15.10 60.06 -0.83
N VAL A 371 14.88 60.48 0.43
CA VAL A 371 14.48 61.84 0.87
C VAL A 371 13.03 62.31 0.57
N ARG A 372 12.16 62.37 1.59
CA ARG A 372 11.93 63.54 2.49
C ARG A 372 10.55 63.51 3.16
N LYS A 373 10.53 63.80 4.46
CA LYS A 373 9.37 64.16 5.29
C LYS A 373 8.46 65.23 4.66
N LYS A 374 7.13 65.09 4.85
CA LYS A 374 6.24 66.21 5.21
C LYS A 374 4.99 65.72 5.96
N SER A 375 4.61 66.51 6.94
CA SER A 375 3.61 66.33 7.99
C SER A 375 2.28 67.04 7.68
N ASN A 376 1.27 66.76 8.52
CA ASN A 376 0.02 67.52 8.80
C ASN A 376 -1.18 67.20 7.88
N PHE A 377 -2.46 67.14 8.30
CA PHE A 377 -3.21 67.15 9.58
C PHE A 377 -4.72 66.98 9.23
N TYR A 378 -5.60 66.76 10.23
CA TYR A 378 -7.08 66.63 10.24
C TYR A 378 -7.62 65.21 9.92
N GLY A 379 -8.35 64.50 10.81
CA GLY A 379 -9.53 64.87 11.63
C GLY A 379 -10.76 64.37 10.85
N GLU A 380 -11.63 63.46 11.29
CA GLU A 380 -12.41 63.32 12.52
C GLU A 380 -13.06 61.91 12.56
N GLU A 381 -13.35 61.41 13.78
CA GLU A 381 -14.57 60.70 14.26
C GLU A 381 -15.23 59.58 13.42
N LEU A 382 -15.76 58.45 13.92
CA LEU A 382 -16.22 57.92 15.22
C LEU A 382 -16.40 56.39 15.00
N GLY A 383 -16.13 55.53 15.99
CA GLY A 383 -17.24 54.79 16.59
C GLY A 383 -16.96 53.29 16.77
N PHE A 384 -16.93 52.87 18.03
CA PHE A 384 -16.83 51.51 18.56
C PHE A 384 -17.92 50.55 18.05
N SER A 385 -17.63 49.25 17.95
CA SER A 385 -18.21 48.25 18.87
C SER A 385 -17.62 46.84 18.65
N PHE A 386 -17.09 46.29 19.74
CA PHE A 386 -16.69 44.91 19.92
C PHE A 386 -17.89 44.19 20.56
N GLN A 387 -18.36 43.07 20.01
CA GLN A 387 -19.24 42.19 20.77
C GLN A 387 -18.99 40.71 20.46
N THR A 388 -18.46 40.06 21.49
CA THR A 388 -18.29 38.64 21.75
C THR A 388 -19.63 37.95 22.05
N GLY A 389 -19.71 36.65 21.74
CA GLY A 389 -20.70 35.69 22.27
C GLY A 389 -21.46 34.96 21.14
N GLY A 390 -21.66 33.64 21.17
CA GLY A 390 -21.47 32.69 22.25
C GLY A 390 -21.66 31.24 21.78
N ILE A 391 -21.25 30.36 22.68
CA ILE A 391 -21.38 28.91 22.69
C ILE A 391 -22.86 28.55 22.90
N LEU A 392 -23.37 27.53 22.20
CA LEU A 392 -24.52 26.77 22.69
C LEU A 392 -24.29 25.28 22.47
N VAL A 393 -24.27 24.57 23.59
CA VAL A 393 -24.42 23.12 23.73
C VAL A 393 -25.91 22.85 23.89
N ALA A 394 -26.42 21.85 23.17
CA ALA A 394 -27.52 20.98 23.59
C ALA A 394 -27.35 19.64 22.87
#